data_AF-A0A7W8JXG4-F1
#
_entry.id   AF-A0A7W8JXG4-F1
#
_cell.length_a   1.000
_cell.length_b   1.000
_cell.length_c   1.000
_cell.angle_alpha   90.00
_cell.angle_beta   90.00
_cell.angle_gamma   90.00
#
_symmetry.space_group_name_H-M   'P 1'
#
loop_
_entity.id
_entity.type
_entity.pdbx_description
1 polymer ?
#
loop_
_entity_poly.entity_id
_entity_poly.type
_entity_poly.pdbx_seq_one_letter_code
_entity_poly.pdbx_strand_id
1 'polypeptide(L)'
;MSVEPEIFALLDANKKDDDFNEGRVLEQLHRRHERNRTGVRKKIAQVLAATGKLACEACGFDFQAVYGERGKGIAEYQHIVPLSEARERKTRLDDLVVVWANCHRMIHRASSMWTVEEVIWISFVLWRNWDNADPSTPHPELVFPLLAPLGFSGVFNTF
;
A
#
# COMPACT_ATOMS: atom_id res chain seq x y z
N MET A 1 -25.58 -5.59 -0.55
CA MET A 1 -25.08 -4.85 0.62
C MET A 1 -25.64 -3.44 0.55
N SER A 2 -26.77 -3.25 1.22
CA SER A 2 -27.38 -1.95 1.45
C SER A 2 -26.43 -1.16 2.33
N VAL A 3 -25.87 -0.07 1.80
CA VAL A 3 -25.18 0.93 2.62
C VAL A 3 -26.16 1.37 3.70
N GLU A 4 -25.76 1.31 4.97
CA GLU A 4 -26.66 1.61 6.08
C GLU A 4 -27.29 3.01 5.89
N PRO A 5 -28.62 3.17 6.07
CA PRO A 5 -29.35 4.40 5.74
C PRO A 5 -28.81 5.66 6.45
N GLU A 6 -28.10 5.46 7.56
CA GLU A 6 -27.49 6.52 8.37
C GLU A 6 -26.30 7.20 7.67
N ILE A 7 -25.56 6.49 6.83
CA ILE A 7 -24.45 7.06 6.03
C ILE A 7 -24.99 8.04 4.99
N PHE A 8 -26.13 7.74 4.38
CA PHE A 8 -26.78 8.62 3.41
C PHE A 8 -27.45 9.82 4.10
N ALA A 9 -27.99 9.64 5.32
CA ALA A 9 -28.63 10.71 6.09
C ALA A 9 -27.66 11.82 6.53
N LEU A 10 -26.37 11.49 6.73
CA LEU A 10 -25.31 12.48 7.01
C LEU A 10 -25.01 13.41 5.83
N LEU A 11 -25.31 12.99 4.59
CA LEU A 11 -25.12 13.81 3.39
C LEU A 11 -26.26 14.83 3.20
N ASP A 12 -27.47 14.51 3.64
CA ASP A 12 -28.66 15.34 3.35
C ASP A 12 -28.98 16.38 4.44
N ALA A 13 -28.47 16.24 5.67
CA ALA A 13 -28.84 17.14 6.78
C ALA A 13 -28.15 18.53 6.76
N ASN A 14 -27.21 18.77 5.84
CA ASN A 14 -26.41 19.99 5.79
C ASN A 14 -26.19 20.52 4.36
N LYS A 15 -27.21 20.45 3.49
CA LYS A 15 -27.21 21.16 2.19
C LYS A 15 -27.27 22.68 2.41
N LYS A 16 -26.11 23.25 2.77
CA LYS A 16 -25.77 24.65 2.50
C LYS A 16 -24.66 24.61 1.48
N ASP A 17 -24.99 25.06 0.27
CA ASP A 17 -24.10 25.32 -0.86
C ASP A 17 -22.96 24.31 -1.00
N ASP A 18 -23.20 23.23 -1.76
CA ASP A 18 -22.18 22.23 -2.15
C ASP A 18 -21.08 22.83 -3.07
N ASP A 19 -21.19 24.13 -3.36
CA ASP A 19 -20.27 24.88 -4.20
C ASP A 19 -19.15 25.48 -3.33
N PHE A 20 -17.89 25.18 -3.70
CA PHE A 20 -16.70 25.75 -3.06
C PHE A 20 -15.81 26.41 -4.11
N ASN A 21 -15.21 27.55 -3.75
CA ASN A 21 -14.25 28.23 -4.63
C ASN A 21 -12.92 27.47 -4.67
N GLU A 22 -12.60 26.86 -5.80
CA GLU A 22 -11.31 26.25 -6.09
C GLU A 22 -10.53 27.03 -7.18
N GLY A 23 -9.26 26.70 -7.40
CA GLY A 23 -8.47 27.28 -8.50
C GLY A 23 -7.74 28.60 -8.20
N ARG A 24 -7.74 29.08 -6.94
CA ARG A 24 -6.87 30.20 -6.53
C ARG A 24 -5.40 29.83 -6.77
N VAL A 25 -4.68 30.69 -7.48
CA VAL A 25 -3.23 30.55 -7.66
C VAL A 25 -2.54 30.82 -6.32
N LEU A 26 -1.81 29.83 -5.83
CA LEU A 26 -0.99 29.89 -4.62
C LEU A 26 0.46 29.59 -5.00
N GLU A 27 1.39 30.36 -4.44
CA GLU A 27 2.83 30.10 -4.60
C GLU A 27 3.35 29.32 -3.39
N GLN A 28 4.17 28.29 -3.63
CA GLN A 28 4.74 27.46 -2.57
C GLN A 28 6.20 27.12 -2.86
N LEU A 29 7.10 27.37 -1.91
CA LEU A 29 8.51 27.00 -1.99
C LEU A 29 8.71 25.54 -1.57
N HIS A 30 9.26 24.69 -2.44
CA HIS A 30 9.41 23.25 -2.20
C HIS A 30 10.88 22.83 -2.28
N ARG A 31 11.38 22.18 -1.24
CA ARG A 31 12.62 21.39 -1.29
C ARG A 31 12.25 19.94 -1.60
N ARG A 32 12.97 19.30 -2.52
CA ARG A 32 12.74 17.89 -2.89
C ARG A 32 14.04 17.10 -2.86
N HIS A 33 13.93 15.84 -2.49
CA HIS A 33 15.01 14.87 -2.64
C HIS A 33 15.04 14.39 -4.09
N GLU A 34 16.24 14.27 -4.65
CA GLU A 34 16.45 13.64 -5.95
C GLU A 34 16.03 12.16 -5.90
N ARG A 35 15.37 11.68 -6.97
CA ARG A 35 14.97 10.28 -7.12
C ARG A 35 15.47 9.74 -8.46
N ASN A 36 16.34 8.74 -8.41
CA ASN A 36 16.87 8.12 -9.62
C ASN A 36 15.85 7.11 -10.20
N ARG A 37 15.23 7.47 -11.33
CA ARG A 37 14.22 6.64 -12.01
C ARG A 37 14.78 5.31 -12.55
N THR A 38 16.09 5.14 -12.63
CA THR A 38 16.73 3.91 -13.07
C THR A 38 16.45 2.75 -12.10
N GLY A 39 16.37 3.04 -10.80
CA GLY A 39 16.07 2.03 -9.77
C GLY A 39 14.73 1.35 -10.01
N VAL A 40 13.74 2.13 -10.45
CA VAL A 40 12.37 1.66 -10.75
C VAL A 40 12.38 0.61 -11.84
N ARG A 41 13.00 0.93 -12.99
CA ARG A 41 13.07 0.02 -14.13
C ARG A 41 13.78 -1.27 -13.77
N LYS A 42 14.86 -1.17 -12.99
CA LYS A 42 15.63 -2.32 -12.52
C LYS A 42 14.82 -3.19 -11.57
N LYS A 43 14.11 -2.61 -10.60
CA LYS A 43 13.27 -3.36 -9.65
C LYS A 43 12.11 -4.05 -10.37
N ILE A 44 11.39 -3.35 -11.26
CA ILE A 44 10.30 -3.94 -12.05
C ILE A 44 10.81 -5.10 -12.91
N ALA A 45 11.93 -4.92 -13.61
CA ALA A 45 12.53 -5.99 -14.41
C ALA A 45 12.96 -7.18 -13.55
N GLN A 46 13.53 -6.94 -12.36
CA GLN A 46 13.91 -7.99 -11.40
C GLN A 46 12.68 -8.79 -10.95
N VAL A 47 11.59 -8.14 -10.58
CA VAL A 47 10.36 -8.80 -10.10
C VAL A 47 9.69 -9.59 -11.23
N LEU A 48 9.59 -9.01 -12.43
CA LEU A 48 9.07 -9.71 -13.60
C LEU A 48 9.91 -10.93 -13.98
N ALA A 49 11.24 -10.81 -13.95
CA ALA A 49 12.14 -11.93 -14.24
C ALA A 49 12.03 -13.05 -13.21
N ALA A 50 11.83 -12.71 -11.93
CA ALA A 50 11.74 -13.68 -10.84
C ALA A 50 10.37 -14.36 -10.73
N THR A 51 9.29 -13.64 -11.00
CA THR A 51 7.92 -14.11 -10.69
C THR A 51 7.01 -14.25 -11.91
N GLY A 52 7.40 -13.70 -13.06
CA GLY A 52 6.58 -13.63 -14.27
C GLY A 52 5.42 -12.65 -14.21
N LYS A 53 5.20 -11.98 -13.07
CA LYS A 53 4.08 -11.06 -12.85
C LYS A 53 4.52 -9.81 -12.08
N LEU A 54 3.66 -8.78 -12.07
CA LEU A 54 3.92 -7.53 -11.37
C LEU A 54 2.80 -7.26 -10.36
N ALA A 55 2.74 -8.13 -9.35
CA ALA A 55 1.78 -8.01 -8.27
C ALA A 55 2.30 -7.09 -7.16
N CYS A 56 1.39 -6.40 -6.48
CA CYS A 56 1.68 -5.63 -5.28
C CYS A 56 2.24 -6.55 -4.19
N GLU A 57 3.45 -6.28 -3.69
CA GLU A 57 4.08 -7.04 -2.62
C GLU A 57 3.35 -6.87 -1.27
N ALA A 58 2.52 -5.82 -1.14
CA ALA A 58 1.73 -5.57 0.07
C ALA A 58 0.37 -6.28 0.13
N CYS A 59 -0.33 -6.46 -1.00
CA CYS A 59 -1.68 -7.04 -1.00
C CYS A 59 -1.92 -8.10 -2.07
N GLY A 60 -0.92 -8.39 -2.91
CA GLY A 60 -1.02 -9.35 -4.00
C GLY A 60 -1.79 -8.88 -5.23
N PHE A 61 -2.34 -7.65 -5.24
CA PHE A 61 -3.11 -7.13 -6.37
C PHE A 61 -2.26 -7.06 -7.65
N ASP A 62 -2.76 -7.64 -8.74
CA ASP A 62 -2.10 -7.67 -10.04
C ASP A 62 -3.02 -7.02 -11.08
N PHE A 63 -2.59 -5.87 -11.62
CA PHE A 63 -3.36 -5.13 -12.61
C PHE A 63 -3.56 -5.92 -13.90
N GLN A 64 -2.57 -6.69 -14.34
CA GLN A 64 -2.69 -7.46 -15.58
C GLN A 64 -3.66 -8.62 -15.39
N ALA A 65 -3.68 -9.24 -14.20
CA ALA A 65 -4.64 -10.29 -13.89
C ALA A 65 -6.09 -9.77 -13.86
N VAL A 66 -6.32 -8.56 -13.33
CA VAL A 66 -7.66 -7.99 -13.18
C VAL A 66 -8.14 -7.25 -14.42
N TYR A 67 -7.27 -6.48 -15.07
CA TYR A 67 -7.63 -5.57 -16.18
C TYR A 67 -7.08 -6.02 -17.55
N GLY A 68 -6.41 -7.17 -17.63
CA GLY A 68 -5.81 -7.68 -18.86
C GLY A 68 -4.68 -6.79 -19.37
N GLU A 69 -4.57 -6.63 -20.69
CA GLU A 69 -3.48 -5.88 -21.33
C GLU A 69 -3.41 -4.41 -20.87
N ARG A 70 -4.56 -3.81 -20.50
CA ARG A 70 -4.62 -2.44 -19.96
C ARG A 70 -3.88 -2.30 -18.63
N GLY A 71 -3.77 -3.38 -17.87
CA GLY A 71 -3.10 -3.41 -16.58
C GLY A 71 -1.60 -3.74 -16.64
N LYS A 72 -1.09 -4.07 -17.83
CA LYS A 72 0.27 -4.59 -17.99
C LYS A 72 1.33 -3.55 -17.64
N GLY A 73 2.29 -3.95 -16.80
CA GLY A 73 3.41 -3.11 -16.40
C GLY A 73 3.04 -1.97 -15.44
N ILE A 74 1.80 -1.93 -14.94
CA ILE A 74 1.38 -0.93 -13.96
C ILE A 74 1.84 -1.39 -12.57
N ALA A 75 2.83 -0.70 -12.03
CA ALA A 75 3.13 -0.71 -10.60
C ALA A 75 3.91 0.53 -10.19
N GLU A 76 3.86 0.81 -8.90
CA GLU A 76 4.66 1.81 -8.22
C GLU A 76 5.72 1.11 -7.37
N TYR A 77 6.68 1.89 -6.88
CA TYR A 77 7.68 1.38 -5.95
C TYR A 77 7.73 2.26 -4.72
N GLN A 78 7.97 1.64 -3.59
CA GLN A 78 8.10 2.30 -2.31
C GLN A 78 9.45 1.97 -1.70
N HIS A 79 10.11 2.95 -1.07
CA HIS A 79 11.30 2.69 -0.28
C HIS A 79 10.87 2.11 1.07
N ILE A 80 11.52 1.03 1.52
CA ILE A 80 11.26 0.46 2.85
C ILE A 80 11.61 1.49 3.93
N VAL A 81 12.76 2.17 3.77
CA VAL A 81 13.16 3.30 4.63
C VAL A 81 12.93 4.61 3.88
N PRO A 82 12.15 5.56 4.42
CA PRO A 82 11.89 6.84 3.76
C PRO A 82 13.18 7.61 3.45
N LEU A 83 13.27 8.19 2.24
CA LEU A 83 14.40 9.06 1.88
C LEU A 83 14.47 10.34 2.72
N SER A 84 13.34 10.79 3.29
CA SER A 84 13.30 11.93 4.22
C SER A 84 14.08 11.67 5.50
N GLU A 85 14.19 10.40 5.92
CA GLU A 85 14.89 9.98 7.13
C GLU A 85 16.35 9.61 6.83
N ALA A 86 16.62 9.04 5.65
CA ALA A 86 17.87 8.37 5.36
C ALA A 86 19.03 9.26 4.84
N ARG A 87 18.82 10.59 4.69
CA ARG A 87 19.74 11.52 4.01
C ARG A 87 20.18 11.00 2.62
N GLU A 88 21.24 11.56 2.04
CA GLU A 88 21.82 11.03 0.79
C GLU A 88 22.46 9.66 1.06
N ARG A 89 22.02 8.65 0.31
CA ARG A 89 22.55 7.28 0.41
C ARG A 89 22.47 6.56 -0.93
N LYS A 90 23.21 5.45 -1.02
CA LYS A 90 22.99 4.45 -2.07
C LYS A 90 21.76 3.62 -1.71
N THR A 91 20.84 3.48 -2.66
CA THR A 91 19.64 2.63 -2.54
C THR A 91 19.89 1.33 -3.30
N ARG A 92 19.70 0.19 -2.63
CA ARG A 92 19.70 -1.14 -3.25
C ARG A 92 18.31 -1.47 -3.77
N LEU A 93 18.20 -2.42 -4.71
CA LEU A 93 16.88 -2.89 -5.17
C LEU A 93 16.10 -3.60 -4.05
N ASP A 94 16.82 -4.20 -3.09
CA ASP A 94 16.23 -4.83 -1.91
C ASP A 94 15.66 -3.80 -0.91
N ASP A 95 16.07 -2.53 -1.00
CA ASP A 95 15.50 -1.44 -0.20
C ASP A 95 14.17 -0.91 -0.79
N LEU A 96 13.72 -1.51 -1.90
CA LEU A 96 12.53 -1.12 -2.64
C LEU A 96 11.54 -2.26 -2.65
N VAL A 97 10.26 -1.92 -2.55
CA VAL A 97 9.13 -2.86 -2.72
C VAL A 97 8.24 -2.41 -3.86
N VAL A 98 7.62 -3.36 -4.53
CA VAL A 98 6.64 -3.08 -5.59
C VAL A 98 5.25 -2.99 -4.96
N VAL A 99 4.55 -1.88 -5.18
CA VAL A 99 3.22 -1.64 -4.64
C VAL A 99 2.32 -1.04 -5.72
N TRP A 100 1.00 -1.13 -5.55
CA TRP A 100 0.06 -0.39 -6.38
C TRP A 100 -0.38 0.93 -5.74
N ALA A 101 -1.04 1.78 -6.52
CA ALA A 101 -1.38 3.16 -6.15
C ALA A 101 -2.10 3.28 -4.79
N ASN A 102 -3.05 2.39 -4.48
CA ASN A 102 -3.78 2.49 -3.22
C ASN A 102 -2.91 2.08 -2.02
N CYS A 103 -2.16 0.97 -2.11
CA CYS A 103 -1.24 0.59 -1.04
C CYS A 103 -0.16 1.66 -0.84
N HIS A 104 0.40 2.21 -1.91
CA HIS A 104 1.37 3.31 -1.82
C HIS A 104 0.79 4.53 -1.12
N ARG A 105 -0.46 4.91 -1.43
CA ARG A 105 -1.16 6.00 -0.74
C ARG A 105 -1.39 5.71 0.74
N MET A 106 -1.75 4.48 1.09
CA MET A 106 -1.93 4.08 2.49
C MET A 106 -0.62 4.13 3.26
N ILE A 107 0.49 3.65 2.67
CA ILE A 107 1.84 3.75 3.25
C ILE A 107 2.18 5.19 3.64
N HIS A 108 1.82 6.15 2.78
CA HIS A 108 2.11 7.56 3.00
C HIS A 108 1.04 8.34 3.78
N ARG A 109 -0.05 7.71 4.24
CA ARG A 109 -1.17 8.41 4.87
C ARG A 109 -0.94 8.74 6.34
N ALA A 110 -0.17 7.92 7.06
CA ALA A 110 0.07 8.08 8.50
C ALA A 110 1.18 9.08 8.81
N SER A 111 1.19 9.58 10.06
CA SER A 111 2.18 10.56 10.55
C SER A 111 3.60 10.02 10.55
N SER A 112 3.75 8.72 10.83
CA SER A 112 4.91 7.90 10.47
C SER A 112 4.53 7.06 9.26
N MET A 113 5.41 6.98 8.26
CA MET A 113 5.17 6.14 7.08
C MET A 113 4.93 4.70 7.54
N TRP A 114 3.81 4.11 7.11
CA TRP A 114 3.57 2.70 7.41
C TRP A 114 4.55 1.80 6.67
N THR A 115 4.99 0.76 7.34
CA THR A 115 5.72 -0.35 6.79
C THR A 115 4.83 -1.16 5.85
N VAL A 116 5.47 -1.93 4.97
CA VAL A 116 4.75 -2.81 4.05
C VAL A 116 3.99 -3.87 4.85
N GLU A 117 4.58 -4.32 5.95
CA GLU A 117 4.02 -5.28 6.90
C GLU A 117 2.73 -4.75 7.55
N GLU A 118 2.69 -3.48 7.96
CA GLU A 118 1.47 -2.85 8.48
C GLU A 118 0.38 -2.80 7.41
N VAL A 119 0.74 -2.49 6.16
CA VAL A 119 -0.23 -2.48 5.05
C VAL A 119 -0.67 -3.89 4.66
N ILE A 120 0.22 -4.88 4.70
CA ILE A 120 -0.11 -6.30 4.53
C ILE A 120 -1.11 -6.70 5.61
N TRP A 121 -0.84 -6.39 6.87
CA TRP A 121 -1.69 -6.77 8.00
C TRP A 121 -3.09 -6.19 7.83
N ILE A 122 -3.23 -4.89 7.56
CA ILE A 122 -4.53 -4.26 7.33
C ILE A 122 -5.20 -4.81 6.06
N SER A 123 -4.47 -4.94 4.96
CA SER A 123 -5.03 -5.43 3.70
C SER A 123 -5.52 -6.87 3.83
N PHE A 124 -4.79 -7.72 4.56
CA PHE A 124 -5.18 -9.09 4.86
C PHE A 124 -6.38 -9.16 5.79
N VAL A 125 -6.45 -8.30 6.81
CA VAL A 125 -7.64 -8.20 7.69
C VAL A 125 -8.86 -7.73 6.89
N LEU A 126 -8.70 -6.72 6.02
CA LEU A 126 -9.79 -6.20 5.19
C LEU A 126 -10.20 -7.18 4.07
N TRP A 127 -9.25 -7.87 3.43
CA TRP A 127 -9.55 -8.94 2.46
C TRP A 127 -10.16 -10.17 3.14
N ARG A 128 -9.68 -10.57 4.33
CA ARG A 128 -10.35 -11.61 5.13
C ARG A 128 -11.74 -11.18 5.51
N ASN A 129 -11.99 -9.91 5.84
CA ASN A 129 -13.34 -9.46 6.15
C ASN A 129 -14.23 -9.32 4.90
N TRP A 130 -13.63 -9.27 3.70
CA TRP A 130 -14.34 -9.30 2.42
C TRP A 130 -14.72 -10.74 2.01
N ASP A 131 -13.83 -11.72 2.24
CA ASP A 131 -14.07 -13.13 1.89
C ASP A 131 -14.66 -13.98 3.04
N ASN A 132 -14.57 -13.54 4.31
CA ASN A 132 -15.10 -14.25 5.49
C ASN A 132 -16.34 -13.56 6.08
N ALA A 133 -17.44 -13.56 5.33
CA ALA A 133 -18.78 -13.52 5.93
C ALA A 133 -19.17 -14.87 6.58
N ASP A 134 -18.22 -15.57 7.23
CA ASP A 134 -18.47 -16.79 8.02
C ASP A 134 -17.78 -16.68 9.40
N PRO A 135 -18.55 -16.64 10.50
CA PRO A 135 -18.05 -16.44 11.87
C PRO A 135 -17.33 -17.66 12.50
N SER A 136 -17.07 -18.74 11.75
CA SER A 136 -16.57 -20.02 12.30
C SER A 136 -15.10 -20.37 12.06
N THR A 137 -14.28 -19.55 11.37
CA THR A 137 -12.90 -19.93 11.03
C THR A 137 -11.85 -19.54 12.08
N PRO A 138 -10.91 -20.44 12.45
CA PRO A 138 -10.08 -20.27 13.64
C PRO A 138 -8.88 -19.33 13.44
N HIS A 139 -8.41 -18.84 14.59
CA HIS A 139 -7.45 -17.77 14.87
C HIS A 139 -5.96 -18.07 14.49
N PRO A 140 -5.04 -17.06 14.55
CA PRO A 140 -3.81 -16.99 13.76
C PRO A 140 -2.63 -17.87 14.23
N GLU A 141 -2.87 -18.89 15.05
CA GLU A 141 -1.81 -19.82 15.47
C GLU A 141 -1.37 -20.81 14.37
N LEU A 142 -2.10 -20.89 13.26
CA LEU A 142 -1.85 -21.88 12.19
C LEU A 142 -1.10 -21.35 10.96
N VAL A 143 -0.79 -20.05 10.88
CA VAL A 143 -0.09 -19.46 9.70
C VAL A 143 1.38 -19.14 9.98
N PHE A 144 1.77 -19.02 11.25
CA PHE A 144 3.17 -18.81 11.63
C PHE A 144 4.16 -19.98 11.37
N PRO A 145 3.77 -21.27 11.18
CA PRO A 145 4.77 -22.33 10.97
C PRO A 145 5.44 -22.33 9.59
N LEU A 146 4.94 -21.58 8.60
CA LEU A 146 5.52 -21.56 7.24
C LEU A 146 6.64 -20.53 7.03
N LEU A 147 6.92 -19.68 8.03
CA LEU A 147 8.04 -18.72 8.02
C LEU A 147 9.10 -19.00 9.10
N ALA A 148 8.99 -20.11 9.82
CA ALA A 148 9.90 -20.47 10.91
C ALA A 148 11.36 -20.83 10.54
N PRO A 149 11.77 -21.18 9.29
CA PRO A 149 13.18 -21.51 9.07
C PRO A 149 14.13 -20.29 8.97
N LEU A 150 13.64 -19.05 9.18
CA LEU A 150 14.46 -17.83 9.12
C LEU A 150 14.77 -17.16 10.47
N GLY A 151 14.41 -17.78 11.61
CA GLY A 151 14.97 -17.41 12.93
C GLY A 151 14.56 -16.05 13.50
N PHE A 152 13.39 -15.49 13.13
CA PHE A 152 12.92 -14.22 13.68
C PHE A 152 12.14 -14.42 14.99
N SER A 153 12.70 -13.93 16.11
CA SER A 153 12.01 -13.77 17.39
C SER A 153 11.35 -12.39 17.43
N GLY A 154 10.12 -12.31 16.93
CA GLY A 154 9.35 -11.07 16.95
C GLY A 154 8.81 -10.78 18.36
N VAL A 155 9.49 -9.89 19.09
CA VAL A 155 8.87 -9.17 20.21
C VAL A 155 7.97 -8.10 19.61
N PHE A 156 6.66 -8.33 19.66
CA PHE A 156 5.66 -7.33 19.27
C PHE A 156 5.66 -6.21 20.31
N ASN A 157 5.98 -4.99 19.88
CA ASN A 157 5.67 -3.81 20.68
C ASN A 157 4.27 -3.36 20.29
N THR A 158 3.33 -3.51 21.21
CA THR A 158 1.95 -3.04 21.09
C THR A 158 1.91 -1.53 21.21
N PHE A 159 1.56 -0.81 20.15
CA PHE A 159 0.80 0.46 20.20
C PHE A 159 0.04 0.67 18.90
#